data_AF-A0AB38AEJ8-F1
#
_entry.id   AF-A0AB38AEJ8-F1
#
_cell.length_a   1.000
_cell.length_b   1.000
_cell.length_c   1.000
_cell.angle_alpha   90.00
_cell.angle_beta   90.00
_cell.angle_gamma   90.00
#
_symmetry.space_group_name_H-M   'P 1'
#
loop_
_entity.id
_entity.type
_entity.pdbx_description
1 polymer ?
#
loop_
_entity_poly.entity_id
_entity_poly.type
_entity_poly.pdbx_seq_one_letter_code
_entity_poly.pdbx_strand_id
1 'polypeptide(L)'
;MRALEVDDPGLPLGMGALGAARTGPTDWPFPAGSTLLLITDGVTEARDHAGTFYDPATQLADHGPFRGPRELIDRLAADVEHWTGGPRDDDMAVLAITRQVPGRGRPAPGEAAPNTETRSQTRPA
;
A
#
# COMPACT_ATOMS: atom_id res chain seq x y z
N MET A 1 -2.95 -6.92 9.47
CA MET A 1 -2.11 -5.73 9.21
C MET A 1 -1.19 -5.49 10.41
N ARG A 2 -0.05 -4.81 10.27
CA ARG A 2 0.84 -4.49 11.40
C ARG A 2 1.30 -3.04 11.27
N ALA A 3 1.11 -2.24 12.33
CA ALA A 3 1.68 -0.90 12.43
C ALA A 3 3.19 -0.97 12.68
N LEU A 4 3.93 -0.05 12.06
CA LEU A 4 5.37 0.11 12.22
C LEU A 4 5.62 1.40 12.98
N GLU A 5 5.79 1.28 14.29
CA GLU A 5 6.06 2.42 15.18
C GLU A 5 7.56 2.67 15.28
N VAL A 6 7.94 3.96 15.28
CA VAL A 6 9.32 4.41 15.52
C VAL A 6 9.47 4.71 17.02
N ASP A 7 10.52 4.18 17.65
CA ASP A 7 10.73 4.37 19.10
C ASP A 7 11.04 5.83 19.50
N ASP A 8 11.67 6.59 18.59
CA ASP A 8 12.07 7.99 18.79
C ASP A 8 11.70 8.84 17.57
N PRO A 9 10.43 9.30 17.47
CA PRO A 9 10.00 10.15 16.37
C PRO A 9 10.67 11.52 16.48
N GLY A 10 11.52 11.83 15.51
CA GLY A 10 12.18 13.14 15.46
C GLY A 10 11.22 14.31 15.20
N LEU A 11 11.64 15.51 15.62
CA LEU A 11 10.87 16.76 15.44
C LEU A 11 10.48 17.04 13.99
N PRO A 12 9.32 17.64 13.70
CA PRO A 12 8.90 18.02 12.35
C PRO A 12 9.99 18.78 11.57
N LEU A 13 9.97 18.64 10.24
CA LEU A 13 10.94 19.33 9.38
C LEU A 13 10.88 20.84 9.64
N GLY A 14 12.05 21.48 9.74
CA GLY A 14 12.16 22.91 10.06
C GLY A 14 12.23 23.24 11.57
N MET A 15 11.97 22.30 12.47
CA MET A 15 12.00 22.52 13.93
C MET A 15 13.30 22.07 14.62
N GLY A 16 14.37 21.83 13.86
CA GLY A 16 15.63 21.29 14.39
C GLY A 16 16.32 22.16 15.45
N ALA A 17 15.96 23.44 15.58
CA ALA A 17 16.46 24.32 16.64
C ALA A 17 15.85 24.04 18.02
N LEU A 18 14.76 23.26 18.09
CA LEU A 18 14.02 22.98 19.33
C LEU A 18 14.48 21.71 20.06
N GLY A 19 15.43 20.95 19.49
CA GLY A 19 15.90 19.69 20.10
C GLY A 19 17.12 19.09 19.40
N ALA A 20 17.61 17.97 19.94
CA ALA A 20 18.76 17.27 19.37
C ALA A 20 18.44 16.68 17.97
N ALA A 21 19.47 16.59 17.13
CA ALA A 21 19.38 15.98 15.81
C ALA A 21 18.99 14.49 15.90
N ARG A 22 18.16 14.05 14.95
CA ARG A 22 17.48 12.75 14.96
C ARG A 22 18.43 11.55 15.01
N THR A 23 17.92 10.47 15.61
CA THR A 23 18.38 9.09 15.47
C THR A 23 18.30 8.65 13.99
N GLY A 24 19.18 7.74 13.58
CA GLY A 24 19.29 7.27 12.19
C GLY A 24 18.04 6.50 11.70
N PRO A 25 18.04 5.99 10.46
CA PRO A 25 16.91 5.23 9.94
C PRO A 25 16.61 4.00 10.82
N THR A 26 15.32 3.67 10.95
CA THR A 26 14.86 2.40 11.51
C THR A 26 14.50 1.45 10.37
N ASP A 27 14.96 0.21 10.46
CA ASP A 27 14.76 -0.80 9.42
C ASP A 27 13.73 -1.84 9.83
N TRP A 28 12.85 -2.21 8.89
CA TRP A 28 11.93 -3.34 9.04
C TRP A 28 12.05 -4.31 7.87
N PRO A 29 11.84 -5.62 8.08
CA PRO A 29 11.70 -6.56 6.99
C PRO A 29 10.55 -6.18 6.06
N PHE A 30 10.80 -6.17 4.74
CA PHE A 30 9.78 -5.93 3.72
C PHE A 30 9.67 -7.16 2.79
N PRO A 31 8.90 -8.22 3.15
CA PRO A 31 8.83 -9.47 2.39
C PRO A 31 8.24 -9.32 0.99
N ALA A 32 8.57 -10.24 0.08
CA ALA A 32 7.93 -10.26 -1.24
C ALA A 32 6.44 -10.61 -1.10
N GLY A 33 5.59 -9.92 -1.85
CA GLY A 33 4.13 -10.03 -1.78
C GLY A 33 3.48 -9.17 -0.68
N SER A 34 4.25 -8.49 0.18
CA SER A 34 3.68 -7.57 1.15
C SER A 34 3.52 -6.16 0.58
N THR A 35 2.63 -5.39 1.21
CA THR A 35 2.37 -3.99 0.88
C THR A 35 2.70 -3.11 2.09
N LEU A 36 3.50 -2.07 1.88
CA LEU A 36 3.71 -0.97 2.81
C LEU A 36 2.69 0.13 2.50
N LEU A 37 1.92 0.53 3.51
CA LEU A 37 0.99 1.65 3.43
C LEU A 37 1.54 2.80 4.28
N LEU A 38 1.72 3.97 3.67
CA LEU A 38 2.06 5.21 4.36
C LEU A 38 0.88 6.18 4.22
N ILE A 39 0.54 6.84 5.32
CA ILE A 39 -0.60 7.74 5.43
C ILE A 39 -0.19 9.02 6.16
N THR A 40 -0.89 10.11 5.88
CA THR A 40 -0.86 11.31 6.73
C THR A 40 -1.86 11.19 7.89
N ASP A 41 -1.71 12.08 8.86
CA ASP A 41 -2.62 12.25 10.01
C ASP A 41 -4.06 12.52 9.59
N GLY A 42 -4.32 13.23 8.49
CA GLY A 42 -5.69 13.39 7.98
C GLY A 42 -6.47 12.09 7.71
N VAL A 43 -5.80 10.93 7.62
CA VAL A 43 -6.46 9.61 7.62
C VAL A 43 -6.83 9.18 9.04
N THR A 44 -5.86 9.20 9.96
CA THR A 44 -6.04 8.71 11.34
C THR A 44 -6.87 9.66 12.21
N GLU A 45 -6.86 10.95 11.88
CA GLU A 45 -7.62 11.98 12.56
C GLU A 45 -9.04 12.13 12.00
N ALA A 46 -9.41 11.39 10.95
CA ALA A 46 -10.78 11.31 10.47
C ALA A 46 -11.71 10.75 11.56
N ARG A 47 -12.87 11.39 11.76
CA ARG A 47 -13.79 11.05 12.85
C ARG A 47 -15.16 10.65 12.36
N ASP A 48 -15.77 9.70 13.05
CA ASP A 48 -17.19 9.40 12.88
C ASP A 48 -18.09 10.47 13.55
N HIS A 49 -19.40 10.31 13.45
CA HIS A 49 -20.37 11.21 14.09
C HIS A 49 -20.29 11.23 15.63
N ALA A 50 -19.70 10.20 16.26
CA ALA A 50 -19.46 10.18 17.70
C ALA A 50 -18.11 10.84 18.09
N GLY A 51 -17.31 11.28 17.11
CA GLY A 51 -16.00 11.87 17.31
C GLY A 51 -14.87 10.84 17.44
N THR A 52 -15.13 9.57 17.13
CA THR A 52 -14.17 8.46 17.22
C THR A 52 -13.22 8.49 16.03
N PHE A 53 -11.93 8.47 16.32
CA PHE A 53 -10.88 8.42 15.29
C PHE A 53 -10.89 7.11 14.48
N TYR A 54 -10.57 7.23 13.20
CA TYR A 54 -10.41 6.11 12.29
C TYR A 54 -9.07 5.40 12.53
N ASP A 55 -9.11 4.08 12.74
CA ASP A 55 -7.92 3.24 12.86
C ASP A 55 -7.75 2.35 11.62
N PRO A 56 -6.85 2.70 10.67
CA PRO A 56 -6.64 1.93 9.45
C PRO A 56 -6.23 0.48 9.71
N ALA A 57 -5.47 0.20 10.78
CA ALA A 57 -4.96 -1.13 11.04
C ALA A 57 -6.08 -2.09 11.44
N THR A 58 -7.02 -1.62 12.25
CA THR A 58 -8.21 -2.37 12.66
C THR A 58 -9.22 -2.46 11.52
N GLN A 59 -9.54 -1.34 10.87
CA GLN A 59 -10.59 -1.30 9.85
C GLN A 59 -10.22 -2.10 8.60
N LEU A 60 -8.96 -2.11 8.17
CA LEU A 60 -8.53 -2.87 6.99
C LEU A 60 -8.21 -4.34 7.28
N ALA A 61 -8.11 -4.77 8.54
CA ALA A 61 -7.69 -6.11 8.91
C ALA A 61 -8.60 -7.19 8.30
N ASP A 62 -9.91 -6.92 8.25
CA ASP A 62 -10.94 -7.86 7.80
C ASP A 62 -11.17 -7.85 6.28
N HIS A 63 -10.49 -6.95 5.55
CA HIS A 63 -10.67 -6.78 4.11
C HIS A 63 -9.55 -7.36 3.26
N GLY A 64 -8.48 -7.87 3.89
CA GLY A 64 -7.36 -8.50 3.20
C GLY A 64 -7.59 -9.98 2.84
N PRO A 65 -6.78 -10.56 1.94
CA PRO A 65 -5.64 -9.94 1.26
C PRO A 65 -6.03 -9.12 0.02
N PHE A 66 -5.35 -7.98 -0.18
CA PHE A 66 -5.51 -7.14 -1.37
C PHE A 66 -4.63 -7.64 -2.52
N ARG A 67 -5.11 -7.54 -3.77
CA ARG A 67 -4.39 -7.99 -4.98
C ARG A 67 -3.29 -7.03 -5.40
N GLY A 68 -3.31 -5.79 -4.90
CA GLY A 68 -2.31 -4.79 -5.20
C GLY A 68 -2.55 -3.45 -4.49
N PRO A 69 -1.64 -2.47 -4.70
CA PRO A 69 -1.65 -1.22 -3.96
C PRO A 69 -2.89 -0.36 -4.28
N ARG A 70 -3.40 -0.43 -5.51
CA ARG A 70 -4.59 0.33 -5.91
C ARG A 70 -5.85 -0.12 -5.18
N GLU A 71 -6.09 -1.43 -5.09
CA GLU A 71 -7.25 -1.98 -4.39
C GLU A 71 -7.23 -1.62 -2.90
N LEU A 72 -6.03 -1.60 -2.29
CA LEU A 72 -5.85 -1.14 -0.91
C LEU A 72 -6.19 0.35 -0.74
N ILE A 73 -5.69 1.21 -1.63
CA ILE A 73 -5.98 2.66 -1.58
C ILE A 73 -7.46 2.93 -1.80
N ASP A 74 -8.06 2.30 -2.81
CA ASP A 74 -9.49 2.47 -3.15
C ASP A 74 -10.36 2.01 -1.97
N ARG A 75 -10.00 0.89 -1.32
CA ARG A 75 -10.68 0.40 -0.12
C ARG A 75 -10.57 1.38 1.05
N LEU A 76 -9.35 1.85 1.36
CA LEU A 76 -9.12 2.79 2.45
C LEU A 76 -9.92 4.08 2.24
N ALA A 77 -9.92 4.62 1.02
CA ALA A 77 -10.67 5.84 0.71
C ALA A 77 -12.18 5.65 0.94
N ALA A 78 -12.74 4.54 0.48
CA ALA A 78 -14.15 4.21 0.70
C ALA A 78 -14.49 3.99 2.18
N ASP A 79 -13.61 3.33 2.93
CA ASP A 79 -13.81 3.08 4.37
C ASP A 79 -13.78 4.38 5.17
N VAL A 80 -12.83 5.28 4.89
CA VAL A 80 -12.77 6.59 5.55
C VAL A 80 -14.00 7.43 5.20
N GLU A 81 -14.43 7.46 3.93
CA GLU A 81 -15.63 8.18 3.51
C GLU A 81 -16.89 7.64 4.22
N HIS A 82 -16.99 6.32 4.34
CA HIS A 82 -18.08 5.68 5.08
C HIS A 82 -18.02 6.00 6.58
N TRP A 83 -16.82 6.00 7.17
CA TRP A 83 -16.60 6.28 8.58
C TRP A 83 -16.99 7.70 8.95
N THR A 84 -16.60 8.70 8.15
CA THR A 84 -16.88 10.11 8.46
C THR A 84 -18.31 10.53 8.18
N GLY A 85 -19.01 9.83 7.28
CA GLY A 85 -20.41 10.12 6.94
C GLY A 85 -20.64 11.53 6.37
N GLY A 86 -19.58 12.20 5.87
CA GLY A 86 -19.64 13.60 5.47
C GLY A 86 -18.28 14.24 5.15
N PRO A 87 -18.28 15.55 4.85
CA PRO A 87 -17.08 16.30 4.49
C PRO A 87 -16.03 16.23 5.60
N ARG A 88 -14.77 16.19 5.17
CA ARG A 88 -13.61 15.98 6.03
C ARG A 88 -12.94 17.32 6.36
N ASP A 89 -12.36 17.39 7.55
CA ASP A 89 -11.74 18.61 8.07
C ASP A 89 -10.27 18.76 7.67
N ASP A 90 -9.64 17.71 7.13
CA ASP A 90 -8.20 17.68 6.84
C ASP A 90 -7.83 16.94 5.54
N ASP A 91 -6.66 17.30 5.00
CA ASP A 91 -6.09 16.76 3.78
C ASP A 91 -5.56 15.33 4.00
N MET A 92 -5.82 14.43 3.04
CA MET A 92 -5.26 13.07 3.07
C MET A 92 -4.28 12.86 1.94
N ALA A 93 -3.13 12.30 2.28
CA ALA A 93 -2.24 11.65 1.34
C ALA A 93 -2.01 10.19 1.75
N VAL A 94 -2.05 9.30 0.75
CA VAL A 94 -1.86 7.86 0.93
C VAL A 94 -0.90 7.34 -0.12
N LEU A 95 0.07 6.54 0.29
CA LEU A 95 1.01 5.85 -0.59
C LEU A 95 1.05 4.35 -0.26
N ALA A 96 0.77 3.52 -1.25
CA ALA A 96 0.88 2.06 -1.13
C ALA A 96 1.97 1.52 -2.06
N ILE A 97 2.90 0.76 -1.49
CA ILE A 97 4.03 0.14 -2.20
C ILE A 97 3.97 -1.36 -1.99
N THR A 98 3.84 -2.14 -3.07
CA THR A 98 3.84 -3.61 -3.00
C THR A 98 5.14 -4.17 -3.53
N ARG A 99 5.87 -4.91 -2.69
CA ARG A 99 7.05 -5.65 -3.16
C ARG A 99 6.59 -6.85 -3.97
N GLN A 100 6.99 -6.91 -5.23
CA GLN A 100 6.57 -8.00 -6.12
C GLN A 100 7.20 -9.34 -5.71
N VAL A 101 6.45 -10.43 -5.89
CA VAL A 101 7.01 -11.79 -5.84
C VAL A 101 7.79 -12.04 -7.13
N PRO A 102 9.08 -12.39 -7.07
CA PRO A 102 9.86 -12.73 -8.27
C PRO A 102 9.14 -13.80 -9.10
N GLY A 103 9.03 -13.58 -10.41
CA GLY A 103 8.34 -14.51 -11.33
C GLY A 103 6.82 -14.32 -11.47
N ARG A 104 6.19 -13.38 -10.73
CA ARG A 104 4.79 -12.94 -10.96
C ARG A 104 4.66 -11.52 -11.52
N GLY A 105 5.77 -10.94 -12.02
CA GLY A 105 5.73 -9.65 -12.69
C GLY A 105 4.95 -9.74 -14.01
N ARG A 106 4.27 -8.65 -14.39
CA ARG A 106 3.54 -8.50 -15.67
C ARG A 106 4.34 -9.16 -16.82
N PRO A 107 3.72 -10.03 -17.65
CA PRO A 107 4.42 -10.63 -18.77
C PRO A 107 5.06 -9.52 -19.61
N ALA A 108 6.31 -9.74 -20.02
CA ALA A 108 7.01 -8.82 -20.91
C ALA A 108 6.15 -8.62 -22.18
N PRO A 109 5.97 -7.37 -22.67
CA PRO A 109 5.31 -7.17 -23.95
C PRO A 109 6.21 -7.74 -25.05
N GLY A 110 5.94 -8.98 -25.47
CA GLY A 110 6.71 -9.61 -26.54
C GLY A 110 6.67 -11.14 -26.60
N GLU A 111 6.26 -11.85 -25.54
CA GLU A 111 6.17 -13.32 -25.61
C GLU A 111 4.81 -13.74 -26.18
N ALA A 112 4.63 -13.42 -27.47
CA ALA A 112 3.63 -14.08 -28.29
C ALA A 112 3.92 -15.59 -28.27
N ALA A 113 2.90 -16.38 -27.98
CA ALA A 113 2.96 -17.84 -27.99
C ALA A 113 3.65 -18.34 -29.28
N PRO A 114 4.54 -19.34 -29.21
CA PRO A 114 5.14 -19.89 -30.41
C PRO A 114 4.05 -20.47 -31.30
N ASN A 115 3.89 -19.91 -32.50
CA ASN A 115 3.09 -20.48 -33.57
C ASN A 115 3.51 -21.94 -33.76
N THR A 116 2.60 -22.87 -33.50
CA THR A 116 2.73 -24.26 -33.91
C THR A 116 2.61 -24.33 -35.44
N GLU A 117 3.72 -24.11 -36.15
CA GLU A 117 3.83 -24.53 -37.54
C GLU A 117 3.84 -26.07 -37.59
N THR A 118 2.69 -26.65 -37.92
CA THR A 118 2.61 -28.05 -38.36
C THR A 118 3.32 -28.17 -39.71
N ARG A 119 4.62 -28.52 -39.68
CA ARG A 119 5.30 -29.07 -40.85
C ARG A 119 4.75 -30.46 -41.13
N SER A 120 3.78 -30.55 -42.04
CA SER A 120 3.49 -31.81 -42.72
C SER A 120 4.67 -32.15 -43.64
N GLN A 121 5.49 -33.10 -43.21
CA GLN A 121 6.49 -33.75 -44.06
C GLN A 121 5.87 -34.97 -44.74
N THR A 122 6.01 -34.99 -46.06
CA THR A 122 5.68 -36.03 -47.05
C THR A 122 6.23 -37.42 -46.71
N ARG A 123 5.50 -38.48 -47.09
CA ARG A 123 6.13 -39.73 -47.58
C ARG A 123 5.40 -40.28 -48.82
N PRO A 124 6.15 -40.75 -49.84
CA PRO A 124 5.58 -41.37 -51.03
C PRO A 124 5.51 -42.91 -50.90
N ALA A 125 4.58 -43.51 -51.62
CA ALA A 125 4.73 -44.76 -52.39
C ALA A 125 3.50 -44.90 -53.30
#